data_AF-A0A934Q9H7-F1
#
_entry.id   AF-A0A934Q9H7-F1
#
_cell.length_a   1.000
_cell.length_b   1.000
_cell.length_c   1.000
_cell.angle_alpha   90.00
_cell.angle_beta   90.00
_cell.angle_gamma   90.00
#
_symmetry.space_group_name_H-M   'P 1'
#
loop_
_entity.id
_entity.type
_entity.pdbx_description
1 polymer ?
#
loop_
_entity_poly.entity_id
_entity_poly.type
_entity_poly.pdbx_seq_one_letter_code
_entity_poly.pdbx_strand_id
1 'polypeptide(L)'
;MTATQLSAVLWDMDGTLIDTEPLWLEAELSMLARYGIELSDALREELIGSGLWSAAERFREAGVPLEADEIVAEWVDGVIAGLDRQGPEWRPGAVELLASLGEAGIPCALVTMSVRSLAEHVISLLPAGGFDLLIPGDEVEHEKPHPDPYLRGAEGLGVPIEQCIALEDSRTGLRAAAASGAVAIGIPNLVSLDEAPAHARWTSLDGVDAEALRHRFAELRERQPLPADAPALSGPFRYGDRVQLTGPKGRLNTITLVREGEFHSHRGVVRHESIVGLPDASVVENSSGEEYLVLRPLLSDFVMSMPRGAAIVYPKDAAQILSLADVFPGARVVEAGVGSGALSLHLLRAIGPEGELFSFERREEFAEIAKANAEAFAGGAPRNWTVSVGDLQEALPERCAEGSVDRVVLDMLAPWECVAPAADALKPGGVLICYVATVTQLSRTVEELRRSGRFTHPQSSETMVRGWHVEGLAVRPDHRMVAHTGFLVTARRLAPGTVLPDLKRRASKSDFDDADLASWTPDLVDGDGSIWTPDVVGERGKSDRVLRKKVREARRLAEQGRDGEPGAGAEAGPGADAGAGPAAAGE
;
A
#
# COMPACT_ATOMS: atom_id res chain seq x y z
N MET A 1 -10.78 18.97 -10.19
CA MET A 1 -10.33 19.55 -8.92
C MET A 1 -9.51 18.47 -8.22
N THR A 2 -8.32 18.78 -7.73
CA THR A 2 -7.43 17.78 -7.10
C THR A 2 -7.98 17.39 -5.74
N ALA A 3 -7.89 16.10 -5.36
CA ALA A 3 -8.39 15.54 -4.08
C ALA A 3 -7.66 16.07 -2.82
N THR A 4 -6.82 17.09 -2.96
CA THR A 4 -5.95 17.68 -1.94
C THR A 4 -6.51 18.98 -1.35
N GLN A 5 -7.67 19.45 -1.82
CA GLN A 5 -8.32 20.65 -1.30
C GLN A 5 -9.45 20.28 -0.34
N LEU A 6 -9.46 20.92 0.83
CA LEU A 6 -10.54 20.81 1.82
C LEU A 6 -11.77 21.56 1.32
N SER A 7 -12.92 20.87 1.31
CA SER A 7 -14.19 21.40 0.81
C SER A 7 -15.28 21.52 1.88
N ALA A 8 -15.23 20.76 2.97
CA ALA A 8 -16.16 20.90 4.10
C ALA A 8 -15.61 20.30 5.40
N VAL A 9 -16.25 20.65 6.52
CA VAL A 9 -15.98 20.05 7.84
C VAL A 9 -17.26 19.46 8.41
N LEU A 10 -17.22 18.21 8.83
CA LEU A 10 -18.31 17.47 9.45
C LEU A 10 -17.99 17.36 10.95
N TRP A 11 -18.90 17.83 11.79
CA TRP A 11 -18.69 17.97 13.22
C TRP A 11 -19.57 16.99 13.98
N ASP A 12 -18.99 16.23 14.89
CA ASP A 12 -19.78 15.69 15.98
C ASP A 12 -20.15 16.79 17.00
N MET A 13 -21.19 16.56 17.81
CA MET A 13 -21.73 17.54 18.75
C MET A 13 -21.22 17.32 20.18
N ASP A 14 -21.65 16.23 20.81
CA ASP A 14 -21.41 15.92 22.22
C ASP A 14 -19.92 15.59 22.42
N GLY A 15 -19.24 16.29 23.33
CA GLY A 15 -17.80 16.11 23.60
C GLY A 15 -16.83 16.65 22.54
N THR A 16 -17.31 16.91 21.32
CA THR A 16 -16.53 17.53 20.22
C THR A 16 -16.75 19.04 20.11
N LEU A 17 -18.01 19.49 20.01
CA LEU A 17 -18.38 20.91 19.93
C LEU A 17 -18.65 21.49 21.32
N ILE A 18 -19.44 20.76 22.12
CA ILE A 18 -19.92 21.17 23.45
C ILE A 18 -19.74 20.01 24.44
N ASP A 19 -19.37 20.30 25.68
CA ASP A 19 -19.30 19.30 26.74
C ASP A 19 -20.66 19.17 27.43
N THR A 20 -21.50 18.29 26.87
CA THR A 20 -22.87 18.00 27.34
C THR A 20 -22.94 16.84 28.32
N GLU A 21 -21.85 16.09 28.49
CA GLU A 21 -21.86 14.86 29.31
C GLU A 21 -22.17 15.05 30.79
N PRO A 22 -21.74 16.14 31.45
CA PRO A 22 -22.19 16.41 32.81
C PRO A 22 -23.72 16.56 32.93
N LEU A 23 -24.38 17.10 31.90
CA LEU A 23 -25.83 17.29 31.88
C LEU A 23 -26.59 16.00 31.60
N TRP A 24 -26.08 15.16 30.70
CA TRP A 24 -26.60 13.81 30.48
C TRP A 24 -26.59 13.00 31.77
N LEU A 25 -25.44 12.99 32.47
CA LEU A 25 -25.30 12.31 33.75
C LEU A 25 -26.26 12.86 34.83
N GLU A 26 -26.47 14.19 34.89
CA GLU A 26 -27.44 14.81 35.82
C GLU A 26 -28.87 14.33 35.52
N ALA A 27 -29.28 14.30 34.25
CA ALA A 27 -30.61 13.88 33.83
C ALA A 27 -30.87 12.39 34.11
N GLU A 28 -29.90 11.54 33.79
CA GLU A 28 -29.92 10.10 34.06
C GLU A 28 -30.04 9.79 35.55
N LEU A 29 -29.18 10.39 36.38
CA LEU A 29 -29.20 10.19 37.83
C LEU A 29 -30.48 10.69 38.48
N SER A 30 -31.02 11.82 38.00
CA SER A 30 -32.28 12.39 38.46
C SER A 30 -33.45 11.41 38.22
N MET A 31 -33.48 10.79 37.03
CA MET A 31 -34.52 9.81 36.70
C MET A 31 -34.42 8.55 37.57
N LEU A 32 -33.23 7.96 37.72
CA LEU A 32 -33.03 6.77 38.57
C LEU A 32 -33.45 7.04 40.02
N ALA A 33 -33.05 8.20 40.56
CA ALA A 33 -33.40 8.62 41.91
C ALA A 33 -34.93 8.73 42.12
N ARG A 34 -35.67 9.21 41.11
CA ARG A 34 -37.14 9.33 41.15
C ARG A 34 -37.83 7.97 41.31
N TYR A 35 -37.24 6.91 40.77
CA TYR A 35 -37.76 5.54 40.87
C TYR A 35 -37.09 4.72 41.98
N GLY A 36 -36.19 5.33 42.77
CA GLY A 36 -35.48 4.64 43.86
C GLY A 36 -34.51 3.56 43.35
N ILE A 37 -33.97 3.73 42.15
CA ILE A 37 -33.01 2.81 41.53
C ILE A 37 -31.60 3.37 41.76
N GLU A 38 -30.68 2.54 42.24
CA GLU A 38 -29.27 2.93 42.38
C GLU A 38 -28.50 2.63 41.08
N LEU A 39 -27.66 3.56 40.64
CA LEU A 39 -26.75 3.35 39.51
C LEU A 39 -25.64 2.37 39.94
N SER A 40 -25.77 1.11 39.55
CA SER A 40 -24.71 0.11 39.76
C SER A 40 -23.52 0.36 38.83
N ASP A 41 -22.32 -0.09 39.22
CA ASP A 41 -21.12 -0.02 38.37
C ASP A 41 -21.31 -0.76 37.04
N ALA A 42 -22.06 -1.88 37.05
CA ALA A 42 -22.40 -2.63 35.84
C ALA A 42 -23.29 -1.83 34.88
N LEU A 43 -24.34 -1.18 35.41
CA LEU A 43 -25.20 -0.31 34.60
C LEU A 43 -24.40 0.88 34.06
N ARG A 44 -23.50 1.45 34.86
CA ARG A 44 -22.65 2.57 34.46
C ARG A 44 -21.68 2.22 33.33
N GLU A 45 -21.03 1.07 33.40
CA GLU A 45 -20.13 0.60 32.33
C GLU A 45 -20.88 0.34 31.02
N GLU A 46 -22.12 -0.16 31.10
CA GLU A 46 -22.95 -0.44 29.92
C GLU A 46 -23.53 0.81 29.25
N LEU A 47 -23.70 1.90 30.00
CA LEU A 47 -24.16 3.18 29.44
C LEU A 47 -23.07 3.85 28.59
N ILE A 48 -21.79 3.70 28.97
CA ILE A 48 -20.67 4.37 28.31
C ILE A 48 -20.52 3.92 26.86
N GLY A 49 -20.80 4.84 25.92
CA GLY A 49 -20.67 4.62 24.48
C GLY A 49 -21.85 3.87 23.84
N SER A 50 -22.95 3.70 24.58
CA SER A 50 -24.23 3.20 24.05
C SER A 50 -25.07 4.33 23.44
N GLY A 51 -25.88 4.02 22.42
CA GLY A 51 -26.82 5.01 21.86
C GLY A 51 -27.99 5.29 22.82
N LEU A 52 -28.62 6.46 22.67
CA LEU A 52 -29.69 6.96 23.54
C LEU A 52 -30.82 5.94 23.81
N TRP A 53 -31.33 5.29 22.76
CA TRP A 53 -32.38 4.27 22.93
C TRP A 53 -31.87 2.98 23.56
N SER A 54 -30.63 2.59 23.29
CA SER A 54 -30.01 1.44 23.95
C SER A 54 -29.85 1.70 25.45
N ALA A 55 -29.42 2.91 25.84
CA ALA A 55 -29.33 3.33 27.22
C ALA A 55 -30.72 3.35 27.89
N ALA A 56 -31.74 3.86 27.17
CA ALA A 56 -33.11 3.89 27.67
C ALA A 56 -33.67 2.49 27.95
N GLU A 57 -33.41 1.51 27.08
CA GLU A 57 -33.81 0.12 27.33
C GLU A 57 -33.13 -0.46 28.58
N ARG A 58 -31.89 -0.09 28.89
CA ARG A 58 -31.24 -0.48 30.15
C ARG A 58 -31.92 0.09 31.38
N PHE A 59 -32.42 1.33 31.30
CA PHE A 59 -33.19 1.93 32.38
C PHE A 59 -34.52 1.19 32.59
N ARG A 60 -35.18 0.75 31.51
CA ARG A 60 -36.38 -0.09 31.60
C ARG A 60 -36.09 -1.42 32.28
N GLU A 61 -35.01 -2.09 31.88
CA GLU A 61 -34.54 -3.34 32.50
C GLU A 61 -34.20 -3.14 34.00
N ALA A 62 -33.66 -1.98 34.37
CA ALA A 62 -33.36 -1.61 35.75
C ALA A 62 -34.62 -1.27 36.59
N GLY A 63 -35.80 -1.15 35.96
CA GLY A 63 -37.09 -0.97 36.63
C GLY A 63 -37.74 0.39 36.44
N VAL A 64 -37.26 1.22 35.51
CA VAL A 64 -37.94 2.48 35.14
C VAL A 64 -39.23 2.16 34.38
N PRO A 65 -40.43 2.54 34.89
CA PRO A 65 -41.73 2.17 34.34
C PRO A 65 -42.19 3.16 33.24
N LEU A 66 -41.29 3.49 32.32
CA LEU A 66 -41.53 4.36 31.16
C LEU A 66 -41.14 3.60 29.88
N GLU A 67 -41.72 3.98 28.75
CA GLU A 67 -41.25 3.50 27.45
C GLU A 67 -39.92 4.19 27.07
N ALA A 68 -39.12 3.58 26.20
CA ALA A 68 -37.80 4.10 25.85
C ALA A 68 -37.86 5.52 25.26
N ASP A 69 -38.86 5.80 24.43
CA ASP A 69 -39.08 7.14 23.87
C ASP A 69 -39.39 8.19 24.95
N GLU A 70 -40.12 7.81 26.01
CA GLU A 70 -40.43 8.70 27.14
C GLU A 70 -39.19 8.99 27.99
N ILE A 71 -38.34 7.97 28.17
CA ILE A 71 -37.07 8.10 28.88
C ILE A 71 -36.13 9.06 28.13
N VAL A 72 -35.95 8.82 26.82
CA VAL A 72 -35.13 9.66 25.94
C VAL A 72 -35.63 11.10 25.94
N ALA A 73 -36.94 11.31 25.80
CA ALA A 73 -37.55 12.65 25.81
C ALA A 73 -37.28 13.38 27.13
N GLU A 74 -37.42 12.70 28.27
CA GLU A 74 -37.17 13.32 29.58
C GLU A 74 -35.68 13.64 29.79
N TRP A 75 -34.76 12.79 29.34
CA TRP A 75 -33.33 13.11 29.40
C TRP A 75 -32.99 14.32 28.55
N VAL A 76 -33.49 14.36 27.32
CA VAL A 76 -33.30 15.50 26.40
C VAL A 76 -33.83 16.80 27.01
N ASP A 77 -35.05 16.78 27.58
CA ASP A 77 -35.62 17.93 28.28
C ASP A 77 -34.76 18.35 29.48
N GLY A 78 -34.21 17.39 30.20
CA GLY A 78 -33.27 17.62 31.31
C GLY A 78 -31.99 18.32 30.85
N VAL A 79 -31.38 17.86 29.75
CA VAL A 79 -30.18 18.48 29.18
C VAL A 79 -30.46 19.90 28.68
N ILE A 80 -31.57 20.11 27.96
CA ILE A 80 -31.98 21.44 27.49
C ILE A 80 -32.19 22.39 28.68
N ALA A 81 -32.93 21.97 29.69
CA ALA A 81 -33.15 22.78 30.90
C ALA A 81 -31.83 23.07 31.64
N GLY A 82 -30.90 22.12 31.62
CA GLY A 82 -29.52 22.31 32.08
C GLY A 82 -28.83 23.43 31.32
N LEU A 83 -28.76 23.34 29.99
CA LEU A 83 -28.15 24.35 29.12
C LEU A 83 -28.74 25.75 29.34
N ASP A 84 -30.07 25.86 29.44
CA ASP A 84 -30.75 27.14 29.73
C ASP A 84 -30.37 27.72 31.10
N ARG A 85 -30.15 26.87 32.10
CA ARG A 85 -29.87 27.28 33.48
C ARG A 85 -28.43 27.72 33.69
N GLN A 86 -27.46 26.96 33.18
CA GLN A 86 -26.03 27.18 33.46
C GLN A 86 -25.24 27.72 32.26
N GLY A 87 -25.82 27.70 31.06
CA GLY A 87 -25.15 28.05 29.81
C GLY A 87 -24.39 26.88 29.18
N PRO A 88 -24.02 27.00 27.89
CA PRO A 88 -23.25 25.97 27.19
C PRO A 88 -21.76 25.99 27.60
N GLU A 89 -21.20 24.81 27.85
CA GLU A 89 -19.75 24.62 28.05
C GLU A 89 -19.11 24.20 26.73
N TRP A 90 -18.66 25.16 25.93
CA TRP A 90 -18.02 24.88 24.65
C TRP A 90 -16.66 24.21 24.81
N ARG A 91 -16.33 23.29 23.90
CA ARG A 91 -15.00 22.67 23.87
C ARG A 91 -13.95 23.72 23.47
N PRO A 92 -12.74 23.71 24.07
CA PRO A 92 -11.75 24.75 23.83
C PRO A 92 -11.37 24.87 22.35
N GLY A 93 -11.56 26.06 21.76
CA GLY A 93 -11.29 26.36 20.35
C GLY A 93 -12.40 25.99 19.36
N ALA A 94 -13.46 25.30 19.80
CA ALA A 94 -14.50 24.80 18.89
C ALA A 94 -15.31 25.94 18.24
N VAL A 95 -15.71 26.93 19.03
CA VAL A 95 -16.47 28.10 18.56
C VAL A 95 -15.61 28.98 17.66
N GLU A 96 -14.35 29.19 18.04
CA GLU A 96 -13.39 29.98 17.28
C GLU A 96 -13.10 29.35 15.92
N LEU A 97 -12.90 28.03 15.87
CA LEU A 97 -12.69 27.29 14.63
C LEU A 97 -13.94 27.34 13.75
N LEU A 98 -15.14 27.10 14.30
CA LEU A 98 -16.39 27.17 13.54
C LEU A 98 -16.60 28.56 12.92
N ALA A 99 -16.36 29.63 13.69
CA ALA A 99 -16.43 31.00 13.20
C ALA A 99 -15.41 31.25 12.07
N SER A 100 -14.16 30.81 12.25
CA SER A 100 -13.10 30.93 11.24
C SER A 100 -13.42 30.20 9.94
N LEU A 101 -14.04 29.02 10.01
CA LEU A 101 -14.50 28.27 8.83
C LEU A 101 -15.60 29.01 8.08
N GLY A 102 -16.56 29.59 8.81
CA GLY A 102 -17.61 30.43 8.24
C GLY A 102 -17.06 31.67 7.53
N GLU A 103 -16.12 32.38 8.15
CA GLU A 103 -15.42 33.53 7.53
C GLU A 103 -14.65 33.14 6.26
N ALA A 104 -14.11 31.92 6.25
CA ALA A 104 -13.37 31.38 5.11
C ALA A 104 -14.26 30.74 4.03
N GLY A 105 -15.59 30.71 4.23
CA GLY A 105 -16.55 30.12 3.30
C GLY A 105 -16.46 28.60 3.17
N ILE A 106 -15.95 27.91 4.20
CA ILE A 106 -15.94 26.44 4.24
C ILE A 106 -17.23 25.95 4.90
N PRO A 107 -18.10 25.22 4.18
CA PRO A 107 -19.35 24.73 4.72
C PRO A 107 -19.14 23.72 5.84
N CYS A 108 -20.02 23.76 6.84
CA CYS A 108 -19.99 22.88 8.01
C CYS A 108 -21.32 22.15 8.19
N ALA A 109 -21.26 20.85 8.48
CA ALA A 109 -22.43 20.06 8.89
C ALA A 109 -22.26 19.54 10.32
N LEU A 110 -23.32 19.62 11.12
CA LEU A 110 -23.39 18.95 12.43
C LEU A 110 -23.95 17.54 12.23
N VAL A 111 -23.21 16.52 12.65
CA VAL A 111 -23.51 15.10 12.48
C VAL A 111 -23.45 14.43 13.84
N THR A 112 -24.60 14.27 14.50
CA THR A 112 -24.71 13.80 15.88
C THR A 112 -25.62 12.58 16.00
N MET A 113 -25.43 11.78 17.06
CA MET A 113 -26.38 10.73 17.46
C MET A 113 -27.45 11.24 18.43
N SER A 114 -27.38 12.50 18.84
CA SER A 114 -28.43 13.19 19.59
C SER A 114 -29.64 13.50 18.70
N VAL A 115 -30.79 13.67 19.33
CA VAL A 115 -32.06 14.01 18.65
C VAL A 115 -32.06 15.44 18.11
N ARG A 116 -32.89 15.70 17.10
CA ARG A 116 -32.99 17.01 16.45
C ARG A 116 -33.25 18.16 17.43
N SER A 117 -34.15 17.97 18.39
CA SER A 117 -34.55 19.03 19.33
C SER A 117 -33.38 19.55 20.18
N LEU A 118 -32.52 18.65 20.67
CA LEU A 118 -31.32 19.01 21.41
C LEU A 118 -30.30 19.70 20.51
N ALA A 119 -30.06 19.14 19.32
CA ALA A 119 -29.08 19.67 18.38
C ALA A 119 -29.45 21.10 17.92
N GLU A 120 -30.72 21.34 17.57
CA GLU A 120 -31.21 22.67 17.21
C GLU A 120 -31.11 23.67 18.37
N HIS A 121 -31.38 23.21 19.60
CA HIS A 121 -31.21 24.05 20.78
C HIS A 121 -29.74 24.44 21.00
N VAL A 122 -28.80 23.49 20.93
CA VAL A 122 -27.35 23.76 21.02
C VAL A 122 -26.91 24.75 19.93
N ILE A 123 -27.37 24.55 18.68
CA ILE A 123 -27.08 25.47 17.56
C ILE A 123 -27.58 26.89 17.88
N SER A 124 -28.75 27.03 18.50
CA SER A 124 -29.33 28.34 18.85
C SER A 124 -28.53 29.12 19.90
N LEU A 125 -27.69 28.43 20.68
CA LEU A 125 -26.83 29.03 21.71
C LEU A 125 -25.46 29.47 21.18
N LEU A 126 -25.10 29.15 19.93
CA LEU A 126 -23.81 29.52 19.35
C LEU A 126 -23.67 31.05 19.24
N PRO A 127 -22.54 31.63 19.71
CA PRO A 127 -22.37 33.08 19.73
C PRO A 127 -22.05 33.68 18.35
N ALA A 128 -21.42 32.91 17.47
CA ALA A 128 -21.08 33.29 16.10
C ALA A 128 -20.80 32.04 15.25
N GLY A 129 -21.12 32.11 13.96
CA GLY A 129 -21.09 30.95 13.07
C GLY A 129 -22.31 30.04 13.27
N GLY A 130 -22.42 29.04 12.41
CA GLY A 130 -23.51 28.08 12.42
C GLY A 130 -23.21 26.94 11.47
N PHE A 131 -24.14 26.00 11.39
CA PHE A 131 -24.05 24.86 10.47
C PHE A 131 -24.94 25.08 9.26
N ASP A 132 -24.44 24.75 8.09
CA ASP A 132 -25.20 24.75 6.84
C ASP A 132 -26.16 23.56 6.77
N LEU A 133 -25.88 22.51 7.53
CA LEU A 133 -26.64 21.27 7.55
C LEU A 133 -26.62 20.62 8.94
N LEU A 134 -27.74 20.02 9.34
CA LEU A 134 -27.88 19.20 10.54
C LEU A 134 -28.31 17.79 10.13
N ILE A 135 -27.52 16.80 10.55
CA ILE A 135 -27.81 15.36 10.48
C ILE A 135 -27.99 14.86 11.91
N PRO A 136 -29.24 14.79 12.41
CA PRO A 136 -29.51 14.32 13.75
C PRO A 136 -29.67 12.80 13.79
N GLY A 137 -29.49 12.21 14.98
CA GLY A 137 -29.46 10.75 15.17
C GLY A 137 -30.79 10.06 14.94
N ASP A 138 -31.89 10.78 15.16
CA ASP A 138 -33.27 10.32 14.97
C ASP A 138 -33.73 10.30 13.50
N GLU A 139 -32.89 10.76 12.56
CA GLU A 139 -33.21 10.81 11.13
C GLU A 139 -32.23 10.03 10.24
N VAL A 140 -31.32 9.26 10.85
CA VAL A 140 -30.38 8.38 10.12
C VAL A 140 -30.86 6.93 10.15
N GLU A 141 -30.73 6.25 9.01
CA GLU A 141 -31.12 4.83 8.89
C GLU A 141 -30.15 3.92 9.66
N HIS A 142 -28.86 4.25 9.63
CA HIS A 142 -27.81 3.53 10.33
C HIS A 142 -26.98 4.50 11.18
N GLU A 143 -26.92 4.23 12.48
CA GLU A 143 -26.16 5.02 13.46
C GLU A 143 -24.65 4.76 13.39
N LYS A 144 -23.85 5.66 14.00
CA LYS A 144 -22.41 5.44 14.22
C LYS A 144 -22.24 4.13 15.01
N PRO A 145 -21.37 3.18 14.59
CA PRO A 145 -20.17 3.36 13.77
C PRO A 145 -20.36 3.19 12.25
N HIS A 146 -21.59 3.12 11.76
CA HIS A 146 -21.85 3.08 10.32
C HIS A 146 -21.46 4.42 9.66
N PRO A 147 -20.90 4.44 8.43
CA PRO A 147 -20.48 5.68 7.78
C PRO A 147 -21.60 6.58 7.28
N ASP A 148 -22.85 6.08 7.23
CA ASP A 148 -24.01 6.77 6.65
C ASP A 148 -24.22 8.21 7.12
N PRO A 149 -24.15 8.54 8.43
CA PRO A 149 -24.38 9.91 8.89
C PRO A 149 -23.39 10.91 8.25
N TYR A 150 -22.13 10.49 8.08
CA TYR A 150 -21.09 11.32 7.46
C TYR A 150 -21.24 11.41 5.94
N LEU A 151 -21.60 10.31 5.28
CA LEU A 151 -21.88 10.29 3.85
C LEU A 151 -23.06 11.23 3.52
N ARG A 152 -24.13 11.18 4.30
CA ARG A 152 -25.28 12.09 4.16
C ARG A 152 -24.92 13.55 4.44
N GLY A 153 -24.05 13.80 5.43
CA GLY A 153 -23.51 15.13 5.70
C GLY A 153 -22.79 15.72 4.49
N ALA A 154 -21.88 14.96 3.87
CA ALA A 154 -21.17 15.41 2.67
C ALA A 154 -22.11 15.56 1.45
N GLU A 155 -23.03 14.61 1.24
CA GLU A 155 -24.02 14.66 0.16
C GLU A 155 -24.93 15.90 0.29
N GLY A 156 -25.44 16.18 1.50
CA GLY A 156 -26.31 17.33 1.75
C GLY A 156 -25.60 18.68 1.57
N LEU A 157 -24.28 18.72 1.77
CA LEU A 157 -23.45 19.90 1.46
C LEU A 157 -23.04 19.96 -0.02
N GLY A 158 -23.28 18.92 -0.81
CA GLY A 158 -22.91 18.85 -2.22
C GLY A 158 -21.41 18.72 -2.47
N VAL A 159 -20.66 18.12 -1.54
CA VAL A 159 -19.21 17.95 -1.62
C VAL A 159 -18.79 16.48 -1.59
N PRO A 160 -17.66 16.09 -2.22
CA PRO A 160 -17.12 14.72 -2.11
C PRO A 160 -16.64 14.44 -0.69
N ILE A 161 -16.98 13.28 -0.12
CA ILE A 161 -16.59 12.88 1.24
C ILE A 161 -15.07 12.83 1.43
N GLU A 162 -14.32 12.53 0.36
CA GLU A 162 -12.86 12.48 0.39
C GLU A 162 -12.21 13.86 0.57
N GLN A 163 -12.96 14.94 0.34
CA GLN A 163 -12.59 16.34 0.53
C GLN A 163 -13.10 16.91 1.86
N CYS A 164 -13.62 16.07 2.74
CA CYS A 164 -14.13 16.46 4.05
C CYS A 164 -13.18 16.07 5.18
N ILE A 165 -13.17 16.89 6.24
CA ILE A 165 -12.67 16.50 7.56
C ILE A 165 -13.87 16.12 8.42
N ALA A 166 -13.73 15.07 9.24
CA ALA A 166 -14.69 14.73 10.29
C ALA A 166 -14.00 14.87 11.67
N LEU A 167 -14.58 15.69 12.56
CA LEU A 167 -14.09 15.94 13.91
C LEU A 167 -14.92 15.14 14.91
N GLU A 168 -14.26 14.36 15.78
CA GLU A 168 -14.90 13.39 16.67
C GLU A 168 -14.16 13.22 18.00
N ASP A 169 -14.89 12.96 19.08
CA ASP A 169 -14.35 12.65 20.40
C ASP A 169 -14.59 11.19 20.82
N SER A 170 -15.30 10.42 20.00
CA SER A 170 -15.73 9.05 20.30
C SER A 170 -15.08 7.99 19.39
N ARG A 171 -14.93 6.76 19.88
CA ARG A 171 -14.39 5.64 19.08
C ARG A 171 -15.36 5.17 17.99
N THR A 172 -16.66 5.13 18.30
CA THR A 172 -17.72 4.77 17.35
C THR A 172 -17.80 5.79 16.22
N GLY A 173 -17.71 7.07 16.57
CA GLY A 173 -17.72 8.15 15.62
C GLY A 173 -16.48 8.24 14.75
N LEU A 174 -15.28 8.05 15.31
CA LEU A 174 -14.05 7.94 14.51
C LEU A 174 -14.09 6.77 13.53
N ARG A 175 -14.70 5.64 13.90
CA ARG A 175 -14.91 4.50 12.98
C ARG A 175 -15.85 4.88 11.83
N ALA A 176 -16.97 5.53 12.11
CA ALA A 176 -17.90 6.01 11.09
C ALA A 176 -17.22 7.01 10.14
N ALA A 177 -16.51 7.99 10.71
CA ALA A 177 -15.78 9.00 9.97
C ALA A 177 -14.72 8.38 9.05
N ALA A 178 -13.87 7.48 9.56
CA ALA A 178 -12.83 6.84 8.77
C ALA A 178 -13.42 5.92 7.68
N ALA A 179 -14.49 5.17 7.99
CA ALA A 179 -15.17 4.30 7.04
C ALA A 179 -15.86 5.07 5.91
N SER A 180 -16.29 6.31 6.16
CA SER A 180 -16.90 7.18 5.13
C SER A 180 -15.91 7.63 4.06
N GLY A 181 -14.61 7.60 4.35
CA GLY A 181 -13.56 8.10 3.46
C GLY A 181 -13.10 9.53 3.76
N ALA A 182 -13.74 10.21 4.72
CA ALA A 182 -13.30 11.52 5.21
C ALA A 182 -11.98 11.45 6.00
N VAL A 183 -11.29 12.58 6.11
CA VAL A 183 -10.15 12.73 7.03
C VAL A 183 -10.69 12.82 8.46
N ALA A 184 -10.68 11.69 9.17
CA ALA A 184 -11.09 11.59 10.57
C ALA A 184 -10.03 12.13 11.54
N ILE A 185 -10.39 13.11 12.37
CA ILE A 185 -9.54 13.71 13.41
C ILE A 185 -10.21 13.50 14.77
N GLY A 186 -9.47 12.87 15.69
CA GLY A 186 -9.94 12.62 17.06
C GLY A 186 -9.55 13.72 18.04
N ILE A 187 -10.50 14.20 18.86
CA ILE A 187 -10.30 15.20 19.93
C ILE A 187 -10.82 14.60 21.25
N PRO A 188 -9.97 13.96 22.07
CA PRO A 188 -10.43 13.27 23.27
C PRO A 188 -11.17 14.20 24.25
N ASN A 189 -12.28 13.71 24.82
CA ASN A 189 -12.96 14.32 25.96
C ASN A 189 -12.88 13.41 27.21
N LEU A 190 -13.90 12.59 27.43
CA LEU A 190 -14.00 11.72 28.60
C LEU A 190 -13.46 10.31 28.36
N VAL A 191 -13.44 9.86 27.11
CA VAL A 191 -13.01 8.51 26.71
C VAL A 191 -11.66 8.53 25.99
N SER A 192 -10.87 7.49 26.18
CA SER A 192 -9.65 7.30 25.39
C SER A 192 -10.00 6.97 23.93
N LEU A 193 -9.33 7.65 23.01
CA LEU A 193 -9.40 7.40 21.57
C LEU A 193 -8.28 6.47 21.07
N ASP A 194 -7.61 5.78 21.98
CA ASP A 194 -6.68 4.72 21.61
C ASP A 194 -7.39 3.67 20.74
N GLU A 195 -6.65 3.14 19.76
CA GLU A 195 -7.13 2.10 18.83
C GLU A 195 -8.22 2.53 17.82
N ALA A 196 -8.84 3.70 17.97
CA ALA A 196 -9.77 4.22 16.98
C ALA A 196 -9.05 4.59 15.66
N PRO A 197 -9.62 4.29 14.48
CA PRO A 197 -9.05 4.67 13.20
C PRO A 197 -9.17 6.19 13.04
N ALA A 198 -8.04 6.89 13.06
CA ALA A 198 -7.97 8.34 12.89
C ALA A 198 -6.73 8.70 12.07
N HIS A 199 -6.85 9.73 11.23
CA HIS A 199 -5.73 10.29 10.49
C HIS A 199 -4.84 11.12 11.43
N ALA A 200 -5.46 11.79 12.41
CA ALA A 200 -4.78 12.54 13.46
C ALA A 200 -5.55 12.46 14.77
N ARG A 201 -4.84 12.68 15.88
CA ARG A 201 -5.42 12.93 17.20
C ARG A 201 -4.89 14.25 17.71
N TRP A 202 -5.78 15.16 18.07
CA TRP A 202 -5.45 16.47 18.64
C TRP A 202 -5.85 16.51 20.10
N THR A 203 -5.08 17.22 20.92
CA THR A 203 -5.40 17.38 22.35
C THR A 203 -6.53 18.38 22.58
N SER A 204 -6.76 19.29 21.63
CA SER A 204 -7.74 20.36 21.69
C SER A 204 -7.91 20.99 20.29
N LEU A 205 -8.98 21.76 20.10
CA LEU A 205 -9.17 22.64 18.94
C LEU A 205 -8.60 24.06 19.19
N ASP A 206 -8.08 24.34 20.39
CA ASP A 206 -7.53 25.64 20.76
C ASP A 206 -6.36 26.04 19.83
N GLY A 207 -6.44 27.27 19.31
CA GLY A 207 -5.49 27.82 18.35
C GLY A 207 -5.55 27.22 16.94
N VAL A 208 -6.56 26.43 16.60
CA VAL A 208 -6.79 25.91 15.23
C VAL A 208 -7.76 26.82 14.48
N ASP A 209 -7.35 27.33 13.32
CA ASP A 209 -8.19 28.11 12.41
C ASP A 209 -8.40 27.40 11.07
N ALA A 210 -9.21 28.00 10.19
CA ALA A 210 -9.50 27.44 8.87
C ALA A 210 -8.26 27.28 7.96
N GLU A 211 -7.24 28.13 8.11
CA GLU A 211 -6.01 28.04 7.33
C GLU A 211 -5.14 26.87 7.80
N ALA A 212 -4.97 26.73 9.11
CA ALA A 212 -4.32 25.58 9.74
C ALA A 212 -5.01 24.28 9.34
N LEU A 213 -6.35 24.24 9.35
CA LEU A 213 -7.11 23.06 8.96
C LEU A 213 -6.86 22.66 7.49
N ARG A 214 -6.85 23.64 6.57
CA ARG A 214 -6.54 23.41 5.14
C ARG A 214 -5.13 22.85 4.94
N HIS A 215 -4.13 23.41 5.63
CA HIS A 215 -2.76 22.92 5.54
C HIS A 215 -2.63 21.47 6.04
N ARG A 216 -3.28 21.17 7.17
CA ARG A 216 -3.31 19.82 7.74
C ARG A 216 -4.06 18.83 6.87
N PHE A 217 -5.13 19.24 6.19
CA PHE A 217 -5.90 18.36 5.33
C PHE A 217 -5.03 17.69 4.25
N ALA A 218 -4.20 18.47 3.55
CA ALA A 218 -3.31 17.94 2.52
C ALA A 218 -2.32 16.90 3.09
N GLU A 219 -1.69 17.20 4.24
CA GLU A 219 -0.77 16.28 4.92
C GLU A 219 -1.46 14.98 5.38
N LEU A 220 -2.70 15.08 5.84
CA LEU A 220 -3.45 13.95 6.39
C LEU A 220 -4.10 13.10 5.31
N ARG A 221 -4.55 13.68 4.20
CA ARG A 221 -5.19 12.98 3.08
C ARG A 221 -4.27 11.97 2.41
N GLU A 222 -2.96 12.25 2.41
CA GLU A 222 -1.92 11.33 1.91
C GLU A 222 -1.69 10.13 2.84
N ARG A 223 -2.16 10.18 4.09
CA ARG A 223 -2.05 9.10 5.07
C ARG A 223 -3.35 8.30 5.10
N GLN A 224 -3.31 7.01 4.73
CA GLN A 224 -4.46 6.14 4.95
C GLN A 224 -4.43 5.57 6.39
N PRO A 225 -5.52 5.69 7.18
CA PRO A 225 -5.64 4.95 8.42
C PRO A 225 -5.85 3.48 8.08
N LEU A 226 -4.96 2.61 8.56
CA LEU A 226 -5.16 1.16 8.52
C LEU A 226 -6.26 0.78 9.53
N PRO A 227 -7.17 -0.15 9.21
CA PRO A 227 -8.08 -0.75 10.18
C PRO A 227 -7.33 -1.27 11.41
N ALA A 228 -7.96 -1.26 12.59
CA ALA A 228 -7.35 -1.75 13.83
C ALA A 228 -6.87 -3.22 13.75
N ASP A 229 -7.49 -4.02 12.88
CA ASP A 229 -7.19 -5.44 12.64
C ASP A 229 -6.42 -5.69 11.33
N ALA A 230 -5.92 -4.64 10.65
CA ALA A 230 -5.05 -4.81 9.49
C ALA A 230 -3.59 -5.00 9.95
N PRO A 231 -2.83 -5.91 9.31
CA PRO A 231 -1.44 -6.15 9.62
C PRO A 231 -0.62 -4.88 9.44
N ALA A 232 0.02 -4.45 10.52
CA ALA A 232 0.96 -3.35 10.51
C ALA A 232 2.31 -3.84 9.97
N LEU A 233 2.98 -3.02 9.16
CA LEU A 233 4.34 -3.34 8.67
C LEU A 233 5.43 -3.08 9.74
N SER A 234 5.11 -2.31 10.79
CA SER A 234 6.07 -1.90 11.81
C SER A 234 5.37 -1.44 13.09
N GLY A 235 6.12 -1.32 14.17
CA GLY A 235 5.61 -0.91 15.48
C GLY A 235 5.21 -2.10 16.34
N PRO A 236 4.55 -1.84 17.49
CA PRO A 236 4.07 -2.89 18.38
C PRO A 236 3.13 -3.87 17.67
N PHE A 237 3.14 -5.13 18.09
CA PHE A 237 2.25 -6.15 17.54
C PHE A 237 0.78 -5.82 17.81
N ARG A 238 -0.07 -6.14 16.84
CA ARG A 238 -1.52 -5.96 16.89
C ARG A 238 -2.22 -7.25 16.45
N TYR A 239 -3.51 -7.36 16.77
CA TYR A 239 -4.32 -8.38 16.13
C TYR A 239 -4.37 -8.15 14.61
N GLY A 240 -4.43 -9.24 13.84
CA GLY A 240 -4.25 -9.25 12.39
C GLY A 240 -2.79 -9.41 11.93
N ASP A 241 -1.80 -9.08 12.77
CA ASP A 241 -0.40 -9.23 12.39
C ASP A 241 -0.02 -10.70 12.18
N ARG A 242 0.71 -10.97 11.10
CA ARG A 242 1.48 -12.21 11.02
C ARG A 242 2.76 -12.07 11.84
N VAL A 243 3.07 -13.08 12.62
CA VAL A 243 4.31 -13.18 13.38
C VAL A 243 4.96 -14.54 13.18
N GLN A 244 6.28 -14.56 13.33
CA GLN A 244 7.13 -15.72 13.24
C GLN A 244 7.73 -16.00 14.61
N LEU A 245 7.38 -17.15 15.17
CA LEU A 245 7.84 -17.64 16.46
C LEU A 245 9.04 -18.57 16.26
N THR A 246 10.15 -18.23 16.89
CA THR A 246 11.38 -19.03 16.91
C THR A 246 11.69 -19.47 18.33
N GLY A 247 11.46 -20.75 18.61
CA GLY A 247 11.76 -21.36 19.92
C GLY A 247 13.18 -21.94 20.02
N PRO A 248 13.50 -22.69 21.08
CA PRO A 248 14.86 -23.17 21.39
C PRO A 248 15.48 -24.09 20.33
N LYS A 249 14.64 -24.76 19.54
CA LYS A 249 15.08 -25.64 18.44
C LYS A 249 15.37 -24.87 17.13
N GLY A 250 15.20 -23.55 17.11
CA GLY A 250 15.39 -22.71 15.92
C GLY A 250 14.36 -22.95 14.81
N ARG A 251 13.27 -23.70 15.09
CA ARG A 251 12.20 -23.93 14.11
C ARG A 251 11.32 -22.69 14.01
N LEU A 252 11.16 -22.20 12.80
CA LEU A 252 10.29 -21.09 12.46
C LEU A 252 8.84 -21.57 12.37
N ASN A 253 7.93 -20.91 13.08
CA ASN A 253 6.49 -21.14 12.98
C ASN A 253 5.79 -19.81 12.71
N THR A 254 4.99 -19.73 11.66
CA THR A 254 4.28 -18.50 11.30
C THR A 254 2.82 -18.61 11.68
N ILE A 255 2.32 -17.63 12.41
CA ILE A 255 0.92 -17.53 12.86
C ILE A 255 0.36 -16.14 12.56
N THR A 256 -0.96 -16.01 12.59
CA THR A 256 -1.66 -14.72 12.58
C THR A 256 -2.23 -14.47 13.97
N LEU A 257 -1.96 -13.30 14.53
CA LEU A 257 -2.47 -12.92 15.85
C LEU A 257 -3.97 -12.64 15.76
N VAL A 258 -4.77 -13.49 16.38
CA VAL A 258 -6.23 -13.33 16.52
C VAL A 258 -6.63 -13.26 17.99
N ARG A 259 -7.76 -12.58 18.28
CA ARG A 259 -8.31 -12.49 19.64
C ARG A 259 -8.61 -13.89 20.18
N GLU A 260 -8.33 -14.09 21.46
CA GLU A 260 -8.45 -15.39 22.15
C GLU A 260 -7.65 -16.53 21.48
N GLY A 261 -6.77 -16.20 20.52
CA GLY A 261 -6.02 -17.20 19.80
C GLY A 261 -4.84 -17.75 20.59
N GLU A 262 -4.53 -19.02 20.34
CA GLU A 262 -3.47 -19.75 21.00
C GLU A 262 -2.58 -20.45 19.98
N PHE A 263 -1.25 -20.31 20.14
CA PHE A 263 -0.27 -21.09 19.42
C PHE A 263 0.14 -22.31 20.25
N HIS A 264 -0.20 -23.50 19.75
CA HIS A 264 0.18 -24.76 20.38
C HIS A 264 1.55 -25.21 19.89
N SER A 265 2.53 -25.18 20.78
CA SER A 265 3.81 -25.83 20.57
C SER A 265 3.76 -27.29 21.03
N HIS A 266 4.81 -28.06 20.70
CA HIS A 266 4.98 -29.41 21.22
C HIS A 266 5.08 -29.51 22.76
N ARG A 267 5.35 -28.39 23.46
CA ARG A 267 5.54 -28.34 24.93
C ARG A 267 4.97 -27.05 25.52
N GLY A 268 3.64 -26.88 25.44
CA GLY A 268 2.95 -25.74 26.03
C GLY A 268 2.40 -24.77 24.99
N VAL A 269 1.72 -23.74 25.48
CA VAL A 269 0.92 -22.81 24.67
C VAL A 269 1.43 -21.39 24.83
N VAL A 270 1.49 -20.64 23.73
CA VAL A 270 1.69 -19.19 23.72
C VAL A 270 0.37 -18.54 23.34
N ARG A 271 -0.19 -17.71 24.21
CA ARG A 271 -1.43 -16.98 23.90
C ARG A 271 -1.12 -15.75 23.07
N HIS A 272 -1.96 -15.42 22.09
CA HIS A 272 -1.73 -14.25 21.25
C HIS A 272 -1.80 -12.93 22.04
N GLU A 273 -2.63 -12.87 23.08
CA GLU A 273 -2.75 -11.73 23.98
C GLU A 273 -1.41 -11.35 24.65
N SER A 274 -0.51 -12.31 24.88
CA SER A 274 0.80 -12.03 25.47
C SER A 274 1.81 -11.47 24.47
N ILE A 275 1.49 -11.47 23.18
CA ILE A 275 2.31 -10.93 22.10
C ILE A 275 1.86 -9.51 21.73
N VAL A 276 0.55 -9.28 21.68
CA VAL A 276 -0.03 -8.00 21.28
C VAL A 276 0.43 -6.87 22.22
N GLY A 277 0.73 -5.70 21.64
CA GLY A 277 1.27 -4.54 22.34
C GLY A 277 2.78 -4.58 22.57
N LEU A 278 3.43 -5.74 22.42
CA LEU A 278 4.89 -5.82 22.54
C LEU A 278 5.58 -5.26 21.28
N PRO A 279 6.78 -4.66 21.44
CA PRO A 279 7.62 -4.31 20.30
C PRO A 279 8.02 -5.52 19.45
N ASP A 280 8.27 -5.28 18.16
CA ASP A 280 8.89 -6.30 17.30
C ASP A 280 10.24 -6.78 17.87
N ALA A 281 10.59 -8.04 17.62
CA ALA A 281 11.75 -8.72 18.21
C ALA A 281 11.69 -8.95 19.74
N SER A 282 10.49 -9.01 20.33
CA SER A 282 10.30 -9.38 21.74
C SER A 282 10.40 -10.90 21.96
N VAL A 283 10.75 -11.30 23.19
CA VAL A 283 10.70 -12.70 23.64
C VAL A 283 9.48 -12.91 24.52
N VAL A 284 8.74 -13.99 24.27
CA VAL A 284 7.61 -14.42 25.09
C VAL A 284 7.84 -15.83 25.61
N GLU A 285 7.33 -16.12 26.79
CA GLU A 285 7.35 -17.47 27.36
C GLU A 285 6.05 -18.20 27.06
N ASN A 286 6.14 -19.50 26.81
CA ASN A 286 4.98 -20.36 26.75
C ASN A 286 4.55 -20.83 28.15
N SER A 287 3.42 -21.52 28.24
CA SER A 287 2.87 -22.06 29.50
C SER A 287 3.77 -23.06 30.24
N SER A 288 4.90 -23.49 29.65
CA SER A 288 5.90 -24.39 30.24
C SER A 288 7.24 -23.69 30.52
N GLY A 289 7.32 -22.37 30.32
CA GLY A 289 8.53 -21.56 30.52
C GLY A 289 9.57 -21.66 29.39
N GLU A 290 9.20 -22.17 28.21
CA GLU A 290 10.09 -22.11 27.04
C GLU A 290 9.96 -20.73 26.36
N GLU A 291 11.09 -20.10 26.07
CA GLU A 291 11.18 -18.81 25.40
C GLU A 291 11.01 -18.92 23.88
N TYR A 292 10.28 -17.96 23.30
CA TYR A 292 10.07 -17.80 21.87
C TYR A 292 10.38 -16.36 21.46
N LEU A 293 11.30 -16.20 20.50
CA LEU A 293 11.51 -14.93 19.82
C LEU A 293 10.36 -14.70 18.83
N VAL A 294 9.69 -13.56 18.96
CA VAL A 294 8.61 -13.12 18.08
C VAL A 294 9.13 -12.05 17.14
N LEU A 295 9.06 -12.33 15.84
CA LEU A 295 9.43 -11.38 14.78
C LEU A 295 8.30 -11.24 13.77
N ARG A 296 8.08 -10.04 13.25
CA ARG A 296 7.26 -9.89 12.05
C ARG A 296 7.99 -10.51 10.85
N PRO A 297 7.35 -11.39 10.05
CA PRO A 297 8.00 -12.02 8.92
C PRO A 297 8.32 -10.96 7.86
N LEU A 298 9.54 -11.03 7.31
CA LEU A 298 9.86 -10.27 6.11
C LEU A 298 9.03 -10.81 4.94
N LEU A 299 8.94 -10.03 3.85
CA LEU A 299 8.27 -10.52 2.64
C LEU A 299 8.91 -11.81 2.12
N SER A 300 10.23 -11.93 2.21
CA SER A 300 10.95 -13.15 1.87
C SER A 300 10.52 -14.33 2.74
N ASP A 301 10.29 -14.11 4.04
CA ASP A 301 9.88 -15.18 4.97
C ASP A 301 8.43 -15.59 4.71
N PHE A 302 7.56 -14.60 4.42
CA PHE A 302 6.17 -14.84 4.02
C PHE A 302 6.13 -15.71 2.76
N VAL A 303 6.81 -15.30 1.69
CA VAL A 303 6.81 -16.02 0.41
C VAL A 303 7.36 -17.44 0.55
N MET A 304 8.33 -17.65 1.44
CA MET A 304 8.88 -18.97 1.71
C MET A 304 7.98 -19.86 2.57
N SER A 305 6.95 -19.33 3.22
CA SER A 305 6.04 -20.07 4.12
C SER A 305 4.57 -20.07 3.71
N MET A 306 4.19 -19.27 2.70
CA MET A 306 2.81 -19.14 2.25
C MET A 306 2.29 -20.43 1.58
N PRO A 307 0.96 -20.65 1.58
CA PRO A 307 0.33 -21.70 0.76
C PRO A 307 0.70 -21.58 -0.72
N ARG A 308 0.94 -22.73 -1.37
CA ARG A 308 1.41 -22.78 -2.77
C ARG A 308 0.50 -23.65 -3.62
N GLY A 309 -0.01 -23.10 -4.71
CA GLY A 309 -0.63 -23.86 -5.79
C GLY A 309 0.37 -24.23 -6.90
N ALA A 310 1.36 -23.36 -7.11
CA ALA A 310 2.41 -23.50 -8.13
C ALA A 310 3.80 -23.29 -7.52
N ALA A 311 4.84 -23.65 -8.28
CA ALA A 311 6.21 -23.25 -7.97
C ALA A 311 6.31 -21.72 -7.89
N ILE A 312 7.13 -21.23 -6.97
CA ILE A 312 7.30 -19.78 -6.74
C ILE A 312 8.61 -19.30 -7.33
N VAL A 313 8.64 -18.05 -7.76
CA VAL A 313 9.89 -17.32 -7.96
C VAL A 313 10.57 -17.14 -6.61
N TYR A 314 11.81 -17.61 -6.48
CA TYR A 314 12.57 -17.52 -5.24
C TYR A 314 12.97 -16.06 -4.95
N PRO A 315 13.15 -15.65 -3.68
CA PRO A 315 13.51 -14.28 -3.34
C PRO A 315 14.77 -13.75 -4.05
N LYS A 316 15.77 -14.63 -4.29
CA LYS A 316 16.98 -14.26 -5.05
C LYS A 316 16.66 -13.81 -6.48
N ASP A 317 15.70 -14.48 -7.12
CA ASP A 317 15.33 -14.23 -8.51
C ASP A 317 14.35 -13.08 -8.59
N ALA A 318 13.41 -12.96 -7.65
CA ALA A 318 12.53 -11.81 -7.52
C ALA A 318 13.34 -10.51 -7.37
N ALA A 319 14.38 -10.50 -6.52
CA ALA A 319 15.27 -9.35 -6.37
C ALA A 319 16.01 -9.00 -7.68
N GLN A 320 16.49 -10.01 -8.43
CA GLN A 320 17.09 -9.78 -9.75
C GLN A 320 16.06 -9.27 -10.75
N ILE A 321 14.83 -9.78 -10.73
CA ILE A 321 13.75 -9.33 -11.62
C ILE A 321 13.46 -7.86 -11.38
N LEU A 322 13.24 -7.44 -10.13
CA LEU A 322 12.99 -6.04 -9.79
C LEU A 322 14.13 -5.12 -10.27
N SER A 323 15.37 -5.55 -10.08
CA SER A 323 16.57 -4.78 -10.45
C SER A 323 16.79 -4.72 -11.96
N LEU A 324 16.78 -5.86 -12.64
CA LEU A 324 17.06 -5.96 -14.08
C LEU A 324 15.92 -5.41 -14.92
N ALA A 325 14.68 -5.57 -14.45
CA ALA A 325 13.53 -4.92 -15.07
C ALA A 325 13.45 -3.44 -14.69
N ASP A 326 14.21 -2.95 -13.71
CA ASP A 326 14.14 -1.57 -13.23
C ASP A 326 12.68 -1.20 -12.88
N VAL A 327 12.07 -1.97 -11.98
CA VAL A 327 10.71 -1.69 -11.48
C VAL A 327 10.79 -0.54 -10.49
N PHE A 328 10.06 0.54 -10.77
CA PHE A 328 10.12 1.80 -10.02
C PHE A 328 8.74 2.19 -9.43
N PRO A 329 8.69 3.05 -8.39
CA PRO A 329 7.43 3.54 -7.83
C PRO A 329 6.57 4.26 -8.89
N GLY A 330 5.26 3.97 -8.94
CA GLY A 330 4.34 4.52 -9.94
C GLY A 330 4.36 3.78 -11.29
N ALA A 331 5.20 2.76 -11.47
CA ALA A 331 5.27 2.01 -12.72
C ALA A 331 3.98 1.21 -12.99
N ARG A 332 3.61 1.12 -14.27
CA ARG A 332 2.57 0.19 -14.74
C ARG A 332 3.22 -1.09 -15.21
N VAL A 333 2.97 -2.18 -14.50
CA VAL A 333 3.64 -3.46 -14.71
C VAL A 333 2.63 -4.52 -15.13
N VAL A 334 2.98 -5.30 -16.15
CA VAL A 334 2.27 -6.52 -16.54
C VAL A 334 3.05 -7.72 -16.03
N GLU A 335 2.35 -8.67 -15.41
CA GLU A 335 2.87 -9.96 -15.00
C GLU A 335 1.99 -11.07 -15.61
N ALA A 336 2.59 -12.17 -16.06
CA ALA A 336 1.82 -13.35 -16.39
C ALA A 336 2.48 -14.65 -15.96
N GLY A 337 1.65 -15.55 -15.45
CA GLY A 337 2.07 -16.64 -14.57
C GLY A 337 2.12 -16.19 -13.12
N VAL A 338 0.94 -15.89 -12.56
CA VAL A 338 0.81 -15.37 -11.19
C VAL A 338 1.13 -16.48 -10.18
N GLY A 339 0.72 -17.71 -10.50
CA GLY A 339 0.98 -18.88 -9.67
C GLY A 339 0.44 -18.69 -8.25
N SER A 340 1.32 -18.61 -7.26
CA SER A 340 0.93 -18.42 -5.85
C SER A 340 1.02 -16.96 -5.37
N GLY A 341 1.30 -15.99 -6.26
CA GLY A 341 1.40 -14.56 -5.95
C GLY A 341 2.74 -14.11 -5.33
N ALA A 342 3.77 -14.97 -5.36
CA ALA A 342 5.08 -14.70 -4.74
C ALA A 342 5.77 -13.47 -5.35
N LEU A 343 5.83 -13.44 -6.68
CA LEU A 343 6.43 -12.35 -7.43
C LEU A 343 5.53 -11.11 -7.43
N SER A 344 4.22 -11.31 -7.56
CA SER A 344 3.21 -10.25 -7.48
C SER A 344 3.36 -9.40 -6.21
N LEU A 345 3.57 -10.02 -5.05
CA LEU A 345 3.83 -9.30 -3.79
C LEU A 345 5.10 -8.43 -3.83
N HIS A 346 6.17 -8.90 -4.47
CA HIS A 346 7.40 -8.12 -4.64
C HIS A 346 7.19 -6.95 -5.61
N LEU A 347 6.44 -7.17 -6.70
CA LEU A 347 6.09 -6.14 -7.67
C LEU A 347 5.21 -5.06 -7.03
N LEU A 348 4.14 -5.44 -6.33
CA LEU A 348 3.24 -4.51 -5.62
C LEU A 348 4.00 -3.63 -4.63
N ARG A 349 4.94 -4.22 -3.88
CA ARG A 349 5.78 -3.46 -2.96
C ARG A 349 6.69 -2.47 -3.68
N ALA A 350 7.26 -2.86 -4.83
CA ALA A 350 8.20 -2.03 -5.58
C ALA A 350 7.51 -0.85 -6.29
N ILE A 351 6.32 -1.07 -6.85
CA ILE A 351 5.56 -0.04 -7.57
C ILE A 351 4.86 0.95 -6.64
N GLY A 352 4.65 0.58 -5.37
CA GLY A 352 4.00 1.44 -4.38
C GLY A 352 2.51 1.69 -4.68
N PRO A 353 1.85 2.58 -3.93
CA PRO A 353 0.40 2.79 -4.03
C PRO A 353 -0.05 3.47 -5.33
N GLU A 354 0.84 4.22 -5.98
CA GLU A 354 0.56 4.95 -7.22
C GLU A 354 0.80 4.12 -8.49
N GLY A 355 1.52 3.00 -8.37
CA GLY A 355 1.76 2.09 -9.51
C GLY A 355 0.62 1.11 -9.68
N GLU A 356 0.56 0.45 -10.85
CA GLU A 356 -0.48 -0.53 -11.18
C GLU A 356 0.14 -1.86 -11.59
N LEU A 357 -0.39 -2.97 -11.06
CA LEU A 357 -0.01 -4.31 -11.46
C LEU A 357 -1.18 -5.00 -12.18
N PHE A 358 -0.94 -5.40 -13.43
CA PHE A 358 -1.85 -6.18 -14.26
C PHE A 358 -1.33 -7.61 -14.38
N SER A 359 -1.95 -8.52 -13.66
CA SER A 359 -1.54 -9.93 -13.56
C SER A 359 -2.48 -10.83 -14.35
N PHE A 360 -1.93 -11.75 -15.14
CA PHE A 360 -2.70 -12.69 -15.97
C PHE A 360 -2.39 -14.14 -15.56
N GLU A 361 -3.44 -14.90 -15.24
CA GLU A 361 -3.35 -16.30 -14.83
C GLU A 361 -4.40 -17.13 -15.56
N ARG A 362 -3.99 -18.26 -16.16
CA ARG A 362 -4.92 -19.10 -16.92
C ARG A 362 -5.79 -19.97 -16.01
N ARG A 363 -5.27 -20.34 -14.85
CA ARG A 363 -5.92 -21.26 -13.92
C ARG A 363 -6.59 -20.47 -12.80
N GLU A 364 -7.92 -20.48 -12.80
CA GLU A 364 -8.74 -19.78 -11.81
C GLU A 364 -8.33 -20.11 -10.36
N GLU A 365 -8.09 -21.38 -10.05
CA GLU A 365 -7.61 -21.83 -8.74
C GLU A 365 -6.30 -21.16 -8.30
N PHE A 366 -5.39 -20.86 -9.22
CA PHE A 366 -4.13 -20.19 -8.92
C PHE A 366 -4.34 -18.68 -8.73
N ALA A 367 -5.22 -18.08 -9.52
CA ALA A 367 -5.62 -16.70 -9.33
C ALA A 367 -6.22 -16.48 -7.93
N GLU A 368 -7.09 -17.39 -7.47
CA GLU A 368 -7.70 -17.30 -6.14
C GLU A 368 -6.67 -17.51 -5.01
N ILE A 369 -5.74 -18.47 -5.16
CA ILE A 369 -4.64 -18.65 -4.20
C ILE A 369 -3.77 -17.39 -4.13
N ALA A 370 -3.42 -16.80 -5.27
CA ALA A 370 -2.61 -15.60 -5.31
C ALA A 370 -3.31 -14.41 -4.65
N LYS A 371 -4.61 -14.20 -4.93
CA LYS A 371 -5.43 -13.16 -4.28
C LYS A 371 -5.47 -13.34 -2.78
N ALA A 372 -5.81 -14.54 -2.31
CA ALA A 372 -5.87 -14.85 -0.88
C ALA A 372 -4.51 -14.65 -0.18
N ASN A 373 -3.41 -15.05 -0.82
CA ASN A 373 -2.07 -14.81 -0.29
C ASN A 373 -1.72 -13.32 -0.22
N ALA A 374 -2.09 -12.53 -1.22
CA ALA A 374 -1.84 -11.10 -1.21
C ALA A 374 -2.67 -10.39 -0.14
N GLU A 375 -3.95 -10.74 -0.02
CA GLU A 375 -4.84 -10.24 1.04
C GLU A 375 -4.29 -10.58 2.42
N ALA A 376 -3.87 -11.84 2.62
CA ALA A 376 -3.29 -12.30 3.87
C ALA A 376 -1.98 -11.58 4.24
N PHE A 377 -1.24 -11.07 3.25
CA PHE A 377 -0.03 -10.28 3.49
C PHE A 377 -0.31 -8.79 3.71
N ALA A 378 -1.21 -8.21 2.90
CA ALA A 378 -1.48 -6.79 2.87
C ALA A 378 -2.57 -6.34 3.85
N GLY A 379 -3.35 -7.27 4.41
CA GLY A 379 -4.49 -6.95 5.26
C GLY A 379 -5.81 -6.70 4.56
N GLY A 380 -5.84 -6.93 3.26
CA GLY A 380 -6.96 -6.63 2.39
C GLY A 380 -6.54 -6.65 0.93
N ALA A 381 -7.52 -6.61 0.03
CA ALA A 381 -7.27 -6.66 -1.40
C ALA A 381 -6.46 -5.44 -1.86
N PRO A 382 -5.27 -5.62 -2.46
CA PRO A 382 -4.50 -4.50 -2.99
C PRO A 382 -5.29 -3.78 -4.09
N ARG A 383 -5.64 -2.50 -3.87
CA ARG A 383 -6.49 -1.72 -4.78
C ARG A 383 -5.87 -1.50 -6.15
N ASN A 384 -4.55 -1.49 -6.22
CA ASN A 384 -3.76 -1.25 -7.42
C ASN A 384 -3.31 -2.55 -8.11
N TRP A 385 -3.96 -3.67 -7.80
CA TRP A 385 -3.70 -4.97 -8.40
C TRP A 385 -4.93 -5.49 -9.11
N THR A 386 -4.79 -5.83 -10.40
CA THR A 386 -5.84 -6.48 -11.17
C THR A 386 -5.37 -7.86 -11.61
N VAL A 387 -6.12 -8.91 -11.26
CA VAL A 387 -5.87 -10.28 -11.72
C VAL A 387 -6.94 -10.68 -12.73
N SER A 388 -6.53 -10.93 -13.98
CA SER A 388 -7.42 -11.41 -15.05
C SER A 388 -7.22 -12.91 -15.26
N VAL A 389 -8.33 -13.67 -15.25
CA VAL A 389 -8.30 -15.10 -15.55
C VAL A 389 -8.40 -15.30 -17.07
N GLY A 390 -7.40 -15.90 -17.68
CA GLY A 390 -7.35 -16.15 -19.12
C GLY A 390 -5.94 -16.11 -19.71
N ASP A 391 -5.86 -16.30 -21.03
CA ASP A 391 -4.62 -16.22 -21.79
C ASP A 391 -4.18 -14.74 -21.95
N LEU A 392 -2.90 -14.45 -21.65
CA LEU A 392 -2.36 -13.08 -21.72
C LEU A 392 -2.50 -12.48 -23.12
N GLN A 393 -2.33 -13.30 -24.17
CA GLN A 393 -2.37 -12.85 -25.55
C GLN A 393 -3.74 -12.24 -25.92
N GLU A 394 -4.81 -12.77 -25.33
CA GLU A 394 -6.18 -12.34 -25.59
C GLU A 394 -6.59 -11.21 -24.63
N ALA A 395 -6.26 -11.34 -23.35
CA ALA A 395 -6.74 -10.42 -22.32
C ALA A 395 -5.91 -9.12 -22.22
N LEU A 396 -4.63 -9.13 -22.58
CA LEU A 396 -3.75 -7.95 -22.42
C LEU A 396 -4.21 -6.74 -23.25
N PRO A 397 -4.57 -6.86 -24.54
CA PRO A 397 -5.06 -5.73 -25.34
C PRO A 397 -6.34 -5.08 -24.80
N GLU A 398 -7.19 -5.85 -24.11
CA GLU A 398 -8.43 -5.33 -23.51
C GLU A 398 -8.18 -4.57 -22.20
N ARG A 399 -7.10 -4.91 -21.49
CA ARG A 399 -6.76 -4.33 -20.18
C ARG A 399 -5.79 -3.16 -20.26
N CYS A 400 -4.90 -3.17 -21.24
CA CYS A 400 -3.84 -2.18 -21.40
C CYS A 400 -3.87 -1.62 -22.81
N ALA A 401 -3.99 -0.30 -22.93
CA ALA A 401 -3.78 0.39 -24.19
C ALA A 401 -2.35 0.16 -24.72
N GLU A 402 -2.18 0.22 -26.04
CA GLU A 402 -0.86 0.12 -26.68
C GLU A 402 0.10 1.17 -26.14
N GLY A 403 1.36 0.78 -25.96
CA GLY A 403 2.41 1.68 -25.50
C GLY A 403 2.14 2.33 -24.14
N SER A 404 1.36 1.69 -23.26
CA SER A 404 0.95 2.28 -21.99
C SER A 404 1.61 1.63 -20.76
N VAL A 405 2.26 0.48 -20.95
CA VAL A 405 2.91 -0.32 -19.89
C VAL A 405 4.40 0.00 -19.82
N ASP A 406 4.95 0.10 -18.60
CA ASP A 406 6.37 0.39 -18.38
C ASP A 406 7.23 -0.87 -18.39
N ARG A 407 6.74 -1.97 -17.78
CA ARG A 407 7.47 -3.23 -17.57
C ARG A 407 6.58 -4.44 -17.82
N VAL A 408 7.12 -5.49 -18.42
CA VAL A 408 6.44 -6.79 -18.58
C VAL A 408 7.32 -7.89 -17.98
N VAL A 409 6.73 -8.72 -17.13
CA VAL A 409 7.37 -9.88 -16.49
C VAL A 409 6.62 -11.16 -16.88
N LEU A 410 7.31 -12.13 -17.47
CA LEU A 410 6.72 -13.40 -17.90
C LEU A 410 7.36 -14.57 -17.14
N ASP A 411 6.59 -15.26 -16.32
CA ASP A 411 6.97 -16.52 -15.63
C ASP A 411 6.02 -17.64 -16.07
N MET A 412 6.26 -18.19 -17.25
CA MET A 412 5.36 -19.17 -17.86
C MET A 412 6.12 -20.17 -18.73
N LEU A 413 5.41 -21.24 -19.14
CA LEU A 413 6.01 -22.30 -19.94
C LEU A 413 6.41 -21.87 -21.35
N ALA A 414 5.65 -20.95 -21.95
CA ALA A 414 5.79 -20.56 -23.36
C ALA A 414 5.82 -19.02 -23.55
N PRO A 415 6.80 -18.31 -22.96
CA PRO A 415 6.85 -16.85 -23.03
C PRO A 415 7.09 -16.31 -24.46
N TRP A 416 7.60 -17.12 -25.39
CA TRP A 416 7.76 -16.76 -26.80
C TRP A 416 6.42 -16.42 -27.48
N GLU A 417 5.31 -17.03 -27.06
CA GLU A 417 3.97 -16.74 -27.61
C GLU A 417 3.45 -15.36 -27.19
N CYS A 418 4.05 -14.79 -26.15
CA CYS A 418 3.66 -13.50 -25.56
C CYS A 418 4.56 -12.34 -25.99
N VAL A 419 5.59 -12.58 -26.81
CA VAL A 419 6.55 -11.54 -27.23
C VAL A 419 5.88 -10.42 -28.02
N ALA A 420 5.01 -10.77 -28.97
CA ALA A 420 4.26 -9.79 -29.77
C ALA A 420 3.31 -8.94 -28.91
N PRO A 421 2.35 -9.50 -28.15
CA PRO A 421 1.44 -8.69 -27.33
C PRO A 421 2.17 -7.90 -26.23
N ALA A 422 3.24 -8.44 -25.64
CA ALA A 422 4.09 -7.67 -24.72
C ALA A 422 4.73 -6.45 -25.40
N ALA A 423 5.18 -6.60 -26.65
CA ALA A 423 5.76 -5.51 -27.42
C ALA A 423 4.73 -4.45 -27.86
N ASP A 424 3.46 -4.81 -27.97
CA ASP A 424 2.36 -3.87 -28.27
C ASP A 424 2.02 -3.04 -27.02
N ALA A 425 1.93 -3.68 -25.85
CA ALA A 425 1.61 -3.00 -24.59
C ALA A 425 2.75 -2.10 -24.07
N LEU A 426 4.02 -2.48 -24.28
CA LEU A 426 5.18 -1.75 -23.76
C LEU A 426 5.39 -0.39 -24.43
N LYS A 427 5.61 0.64 -23.61
CA LYS A 427 6.18 1.93 -24.02
C LYS A 427 7.52 1.72 -24.74
N PRO A 428 7.89 2.56 -25.72
CA PRO A 428 9.26 2.61 -26.24
C PRO A 428 10.27 2.75 -25.11
N GLY A 429 11.30 1.90 -25.09
CA GLY A 429 12.30 1.84 -24.04
C GLY A 429 11.90 1.04 -22.80
N GLY A 430 10.64 0.58 -22.70
CA GLY A 430 10.15 -0.30 -21.64
C GLY A 430 10.86 -1.65 -21.63
N VAL A 431 10.81 -2.35 -20.49
CA VAL A 431 11.61 -3.57 -20.28
C VAL A 431 10.70 -4.80 -20.26
N LEU A 432 11.10 -5.82 -21.02
CA LEU A 432 10.58 -7.17 -20.92
C LEU A 432 11.60 -8.05 -20.20
N ILE A 433 11.13 -8.79 -19.21
CA ILE A 433 11.91 -9.83 -18.54
C ILE A 433 11.14 -11.16 -18.53
N CYS A 434 11.82 -12.24 -18.93
CA CYS A 434 11.27 -13.59 -18.93
C CYS A 434 12.06 -14.46 -17.94
N TYR A 435 11.34 -15.18 -17.09
CA TYR A 435 11.88 -16.22 -16.21
C TYR A 435 11.56 -17.59 -16.81
N VAL A 436 12.60 -18.39 -17.10
CA VAL A 436 12.46 -19.70 -17.75
C VAL A 436 13.31 -20.77 -17.08
N ALA A 437 12.75 -21.96 -16.87
CA ALA A 437 13.43 -23.00 -16.11
C ALA A 437 14.49 -23.75 -16.94
N THR A 438 14.25 -23.96 -18.24
CA THR A 438 15.11 -24.80 -19.09
C THR A 438 15.90 -24.00 -20.12
N VAL A 439 17.03 -24.55 -20.54
CA VAL A 439 17.86 -23.98 -21.62
C VAL A 439 17.15 -24.01 -22.98
N THR A 440 16.19 -24.92 -23.19
CA THR A 440 15.39 -24.97 -24.42
C THR A 440 14.38 -23.83 -24.47
N GLN A 441 13.71 -23.53 -23.35
CA GLN A 441 12.85 -22.36 -23.23
C GLN A 441 13.66 -21.06 -23.39
N LEU A 442 14.84 -20.99 -22.76
CA LEU A 442 15.79 -19.89 -22.91
C LEU A 442 16.12 -19.63 -24.38
N SER A 443 16.58 -20.67 -25.09
CA SER A 443 16.93 -20.58 -26.51
C SER A 443 15.77 -20.04 -27.34
N ARG A 444 14.61 -20.68 -27.25
CA ARG A 444 13.42 -20.32 -28.03
C ARG A 444 12.94 -18.89 -27.77
N THR A 445 12.94 -18.47 -26.50
CA THR A 445 12.54 -17.10 -26.12
C THR A 445 13.49 -16.05 -26.70
N VAL A 446 14.80 -16.30 -26.63
CA VAL A 446 15.82 -15.38 -27.15
C VAL A 446 15.74 -15.26 -28.67
N GLU A 447 15.54 -16.36 -29.39
CA GLU A 447 15.40 -16.31 -30.84
C GLU A 447 14.11 -15.62 -31.26
N GLU A 448 12.98 -15.84 -30.57
CA GLU A 448 11.75 -15.10 -30.86
C GLU A 448 11.90 -13.59 -30.63
N LEU A 449 12.57 -13.18 -29.55
CA LEU A 449 12.85 -11.77 -29.29
C LEU A 449 13.68 -11.14 -30.42
N ARG A 450 14.67 -11.87 -30.96
CA ARG A 450 15.48 -11.42 -32.11
C ARG A 450 14.66 -11.37 -33.39
N ARG A 451 13.93 -12.45 -33.69
CA ARG A 451 13.08 -12.60 -34.89
C ARG A 451 12.03 -11.50 -34.96
N SER A 452 11.44 -11.13 -33.83
CA SER A 452 10.46 -10.04 -33.76
C SER A 452 11.02 -8.71 -34.28
N GLY A 453 12.32 -8.46 -34.13
CA GLY A 453 12.95 -7.18 -34.45
C GLY A 453 12.44 -5.99 -33.61
N ARG A 454 11.60 -6.23 -32.59
CA ARG A 454 10.93 -5.18 -31.79
C ARG A 454 11.67 -4.83 -30.50
N PHE A 455 12.71 -5.59 -30.16
CA PHE A 455 13.49 -5.46 -28.93
C PHE A 455 14.98 -5.29 -29.22
N THR A 456 15.71 -4.74 -28.24
CA THR A 456 17.18 -4.79 -28.23
C THR A 456 17.67 -6.23 -28.16
N HIS A 457 18.95 -6.45 -28.46
CA HIS A 457 19.57 -7.76 -28.26
C HIS A 457 19.32 -8.29 -26.83
N PRO A 458 18.70 -9.48 -26.68
CA PRO A 458 18.40 -10.03 -25.37
C PRO A 458 19.66 -10.34 -24.56
N GLN A 459 19.59 -10.12 -23.25
CA GLN A 459 20.62 -10.51 -22.29
C GLN A 459 20.10 -11.63 -21.40
N SER A 460 20.89 -12.69 -21.26
CA SER A 460 20.51 -13.87 -20.49
C SER A 460 21.50 -14.14 -19.37
N SER A 461 20.99 -14.47 -18.18
CA SER A 461 21.82 -14.78 -17.00
C SER A 461 21.11 -15.72 -16.04
N GLU A 462 21.87 -16.36 -15.15
CA GLU A 462 21.38 -17.10 -13.99
C GLU A 462 22.16 -16.66 -12.73
N THR A 463 21.58 -16.87 -11.55
CA THR A 463 22.22 -16.51 -10.28
C THR A 463 22.20 -17.68 -9.30
N MET A 464 23.38 -18.02 -8.78
CA MET A 464 23.58 -19.03 -7.74
C MET A 464 23.85 -18.37 -6.38
N VAL A 465 23.11 -18.79 -5.35
CA VAL A 465 23.30 -18.31 -3.97
C VAL A 465 23.79 -19.49 -3.11
N ARG A 466 24.94 -19.31 -2.46
CA ARG A 466 25.54 -20.33 -1.58
C ARG A 466 25.72 -19.78 -0.18
N GLY A 467 25.02 -20.38 0.78
CA GLY A 467 25.13 -20.04 2.19
C GLY A 467 26.49 -20.40 2.78
N TRP A 468 26.80 -19.81 3.93
CA TRP A 468 28.03 -20.03 4.68
C TRP A 468 27.69 -20.35 6.13
N HIS A 469 28.31 -21.41 6.64
CA HIS A 469 28.36 -21.71 8.05
C HIS A 469 29.51 -20.89 8.65
N VAL A 470 29.21 -20.06 9.64
CA VAL A 470 30.15 -19.15 10.28
C VAL A 470 30.01 -19.28 11.80
N GLU A 471 30.69 -20.28 12.37
CA GLU A 471 30.67 -20.55 13.81
C GLU A 471 32.09 -20.77 14.34
N GLY A 472 32.62 -19.79 15.09
CA GLY A 472 33.99 -19.85 15.62
C GLY A 472 35.03 -20.09 14.52
N LEU A 473 35.75 -21.22 14.58
CA LEU A 473 36.73 -21.62 13.56
C LEU A 473 36.11 -22.37 12.37
N ALA A 474 34.84 -22.81 12.48
CA ALA A 474 34.12 -23.48 11.41
C ALA A 474 33.51 -22.44 10.45
N VAL A 475 34.37 -21.85 9.61
CA VAL A 475 33.98 -20.90 8.56
C VAL A 475 34.12 -21.57 7.20
N ARG A 476 33.00 -21.96 6.58
CA ARG A 476 32.98 -22.66 5.30
C ARG A 476 31.64 -22.50 4.59
N PRO A 477 31.56 -22.74 3.26
CA PRO A 477 30.28 -22.87 2.59
C PRO A 477 29.41 -23.98 3.17
N ASP A 478 28.10 -23.83 3.04
CA ASP A 478 27.16 -24.90 3.34
C ASP A 478 27.39 -26.10 2.41
N HIS A 479 27.17 -27.31 2.95
CA HIS A 479 27.37 -28.54 2.20
C HIS A 479 26.30 -28.77 1.11
N ARG A 480 25.15 -28.11 1.23
CA ARG A 480 24.04 -28.21 0.28
C ARG A 480 23.61 -26.81 -0.13
N MET A 481 23.27 -26.66 -1.40
CA MET A 481 22.69 -25.44 -1.95
C MET A 481 21.65 -25.79 -3.01
N VAL A 482 20.77 -24.84 -3.30
CA VAL A 482 19.90 -24.92 -4.48
C VAL A 482 20.77 -24.59 -5.69
N ALA A 483 20.96 -25.56 -6.58
CA ALA A 483 21.89 -25.43 -7.70
C ALA A 483 21.31 -24.62 -8.86
N HIS A 484 20.00 -24.71 -9.08
CA HIS A 484 19.30 -24.05 -10.19
C HIS A 484 17.86 -23.71 -9.79
N THR A 485 17.34 -22.64 -10.37
CA THR A 485 15.91 -22.25 -10.27
C THR A 485 15.38 -21.89 -11.65
N GLY A 486 16.02 -20.92 -12.31
CA GLY A 486 15.67 -20.49 -13.66
C GLY A 486 16.68 -19.49 -14.22
N PHE A 487 16.58 -19.26 -15.52
CA PHE A 487 17.28 -18.23 -16.27
C PHE A 487 16.42 -16.97 -16.36
N LEU A 488 17.06 -15.81 -16.34
CA LEU A 488 16.44 -14.53 -16.64
C LEU A 488 16.89 -14.07 -18.02
N VAL A 489 15.93 -13.66 -18.85
CA VAL A 489 16.15 -13.05 -20.16
C VAL A 489 15.57 -11.65 -20.14
N THR A 490 16.35 -10.65 -20.51
CA THR A 490 15.91 -9.25 -20.54
C THR A 490 16.11 -8.63 -21.90
N ALA A 491 15.18 -7.78 -22.32
CA ALA A 491 15.30 -6.96 -23.51
C ALA A 491 14.49 -5.68 -23.37
N ARG A 492 14.90 -4.61 -24.06
CA ARG A 492 14.19 -3.33 -24.08
C ARG A 492 13.41 -3.15 -25.37
N ARG A 493 12.19 -2.65 -25.27
CA ARG A 493 11.33 -2.33 -26.39
C ARG A 493 11.94 -1.21 -27.24
N LEU A 494 12.08 -1.42 -28.54
CA LEU A 494 12.51 -0.39 -29.48
C LEU A 494 11.39 0.62 -29.76
N ALA A 495 11.71 1.80 -30.27
CA ALA A 495 10.67 2.69 -30.79
C ALA A 495 10.09 2.14 -32.11
N PRO A 496 8.83 2.48 -32.47
CA PRO A 496 8.26 2.09 -33.76
C PRO A 496 9.16 2.47 -34.94
N GLY A 497 9.36 1.55 -35.88
CA GLY A 497 10.21 1.76 -37.06
C GLY A 497 11.72 1.83 -36.80
N THR A 498 12.18 1.60 -35.56
CA THR A 498 13.61 1.59 -35.25
C THR A 498 14.26 0.30 -35.76
N VAL A 499 15.33 0.46 -36.52
CA VAL A 499 16.23 -0.64 -36.91
C VAL A 499 17.45 -0.60 -36.00
N LEU A 500 17.82 -1.75 -35.43
CA LEU A 500 19.02 -1.85 -34.61
C LEU A 500 20.27 -1.53 -35.46
N PRO A 501 21.25 -0.79 -34.91
CA PRO A 501 22.52 -0.61 -35.59
C PRO A 501 23.20 -1.97 -35.74
N ASP A 502 23.77 -2.23 -36.91
CA ASP A 502 24.63 -3.39 -37.15
C ASP A 502 25.90 -3.24 -36.31
N LEU A 503 25.86 -3.82 -35.12
CA LEU A 503 27.01 -3.90 -34.25
C LEU A 503 27.98 -4.88 -34.90
N LYS A 504 29.05 -4.37 -35.53
CA LYS A 504 30.16 -5.18 -36.06
C LYS A 504 30.65 -6.15 -34.97
N ARG A 505 30.08 -7.35 -34.95
CA ARG A 505 30.56 -8.45 -34.13
C ARG A 505 31.92 -8.81 -34.71
N ARG A 506 32.91 -9.06 -33.83
CA ARG A 506 34.11 -9.75 -34.31
C ARG A 506 33.62 -11.10 -34.79
N ALA A 507 33.82 -11.40 -36.07
CA ALA A 507 33.45 -12.69 -36.65
C ALA A 507 33.84 -13.81 -35.68
N SER A 508 32.84 -14.37 -35.00
CA SER A 508 32.98 -15.63 -34.29
C SER A 508 33.01 -16.70 -35.35
N LYS A 509 33.79 -17.74 -35.13
CA LYS A 509 33.99 -18.84 -36.07
C LYS A 509 32.78 -19.80 -36.14
N SER A 510 31.61 -19.29 -35.77
CA SER A 510 30.34 -19.96 -35.52
C SER A 510 29.20 -18.98 -35.79
N ASP A 511 29.20 -18.36 -36.97
CA ASP A 511 27.99 -17.71 -37.47
C ASP A 511 27.12 -18.86 -37.99
N PHE A 512 26.01 -19.12 -37.29
CA PHE A 512 25.02 -20.13 -37.66
C PHE A 512 24.10 -19.53 -38.73
N ASP A 513 23.75 -20.30 -39.75
CA ASP A 513 22.83 -19.86 -40.80
C ASP A 513 21.37 -20.17 -40.43
N ASP A 514 20.42 -19.70 -41.25
CA ASP A 514 19.00 -19.95 -41.03
C ASP A 514 18.66 -21.46 -41.05
N ALA A 515 19.50 -22.29 -41.72
CA ALA A 515 19.36 -23.73 -41.75
C ALA A 515 19.71 -24.38 -40.40
N ASP A 516 20.75 -23.88 -39.72
CA ASP A 516 21.10 -24.29 -38.36
C ASP A 516 19.96 -23.97 -37.38
N LEU A 517 19.38 -22.76 -37.45
CA LEU A 517 18.20 -22.37 -36.65
C LEU A 517 16.97 -23.24 -36.95
N ALA A 518 16.72 -23.57 -38.21
CA ALA A 518 15.58 -24.40 -38.62
C ALA A 518 15.66 -25.83 -38.06
N SER A 519 16.87 -26.34 -37.80
CA SER A 519 17.05 -27.67 -37.21
C SER A 519 16.70 -27.73 -35.71
N TRP A 520 16.84 -26.62 -34.99
CA TRP A 520 16.59 -26.54 -33.54
C TRP A 520 15.25 -25.90 -33.18
N THR A 521 14.74 -24.98 -34.00
CA THR A 521 13.46 -24.27 -33.85
C THR A 521 12.74 -24.19 -35.19
N PRO A 522 12.22 -25.32 -35.71
CA PRO A 522 11.68 -25.43 -37.07
C PRO A 522 10.42 -24.57 -37.31
N ASP A 523 9.72 -24.19 -36.24
CA ASP A 523 8.54 -23.33 -36.27
C ASP A 523 8.88 -21.82 -36.29
N LEU A 524 10.16 -21.46 -36.14
CA LEU A 524 10.62 -20.06 -36.11
C LEU A 524 11.37 -19.62 -37.39
N VAL A 525 11.58 -20.51 -38.37
CA VAL A 525 12.32 -20.22 -39.61
C VAL A 525 11.44 -20.41 -40.85
N ASP A 526 11.42 -19.42 -41.73
CA ASP A 526 10.79 -19.51 -43.06
C ASP A 526 11.79 -20.06 -44.09
N GLY A 527 11.82 -21.38 -44.38
CA GLY A 527 12.57 -21.97 -45.52
C GLY A 527 13.46 -23.19 -45.21
N ASP A 528 13.85 -23.97 -46.23
CA ASP A 528 14.46 -25.31 -46.15
C ASP A 528 15.99 -25.31 -45.89
N GLY A 529 16.40 -25.93 -44.79
CA GLY A 529 17.79 -25.92 -44.35
C GLY A 529 18.73 -26.87 -45.12
N SER A 530 19.84 -26.36 -45.67
CA SER A 530 21.10 -27.10 -45.83
C SER A 530 22.27 -26.19 -46.29
N ILE A 531 23.45 -26.28 -45.63
CA ILE A 531 24.79 -26.61 -46.21
C ILE A 531 25.93 -26.23 -45.20
N TRP A 532 26.75 -27.20 -44.79
CA TRP A 532 27.90 -27.04 -43.86
C TRP A 532 29.27 -27.15 -44.56
N THR A 533 30.29 -26.37 -44.16
CA THR A 533 31.74 -26.64 -44.41
C THR A 533 32.70 -26.12 -43.30
N PRO A 534 33.93 -26.70 -43.15
CA PRO A 534 34.57 -26.96 -41.85
C PRO A 534 35.77 -26.10 -41.38
N ASP A 535 36.10 -24.94 -41.95
CA ASP A 535 37.46 -24.36 -41.75
C ASP A 535 37.56 -23.09 -40.90
N VAL A 536 37.31 -23.21 -39.59
CA VAL A 536 37.25 -22.02 -38.75
C VAL A 536 37.82 -22.23 -37.33
N VAL A 537 39.13 -22.48 -37.12
CA VAL A 537 39.81 -22.20 -35.81
C VAL A 537 41.24 -21.67 -35.95
N GLY A 538 41.55 -20.60 -35.23
CA GLY A 538 42.79 -19.82 -35.33
C GLY A 538 42.61 -18.50 -34.59
N GLU A 539 43.25 -18.38 -33.43
CA GLU A 539 43.14 -17.29 -32.46
C GLU A 539 44.30 -16.30 -32.55
N ARG A 540 44.08 -15.05 -32.11
CA ARG A 540 45.11 -14.18 -31.49
C ARG A 540 44.51 -12.98 -30.74
N GLY A 541 45.20 -12.57 -29.66
CA GLY A 541 44.74 -11.69 -28.56
C GLY A 541 44.64 -10.17 -28.83
N LYS A 542 44.01 -9.46 -27.89
CA LYS A 542 43.64 -8.03 -27.96
C LYS A 542 44.75 -7.08 -27.47
N SER A 543 44.82 -5.90 -28.07
CA SER A 543 45.81 -4.83 -27.82
C SER A 543 45.38 -3.82 -26.74
N ASP A 544 46.36 -3.37 -25.94
CA ASP A 544 46.31 -2.37 -24.85
C ASP A 544 45.65 -1.03 -25.19
N ARG A 545 45.54 -0.68 -26.48
CA ARG A 545 44.88 0.57 -26.91
C ARG A 545 43.39 0.59 -26.55
N VAL A 546 42.75 -0.57 -26.51
CA VAL A 546 41.31 -0.71 -26.20
C VAL A 546 41.05 -0.48 -24.71
N LEU A 547 41.95 -0.96 -23.84
CA LEU A 547 41.89 -0.76 -22.39
C LEU A 547 42.01 0.72 -22.02
N ARG A 548 42.94 1.45 -22.64
CA ARG A 548 43.13 2.89 -22.38
C ARG A 548 41.95 3.76 -22.83
N LYS A 549 41.27 3.39 -23.92
CA LYS A 549 40.08 4.10 -24.39
C LYS A 549 38.91 3.94 -23.41
N LYS A 550 38.67 2.73 -22.90
CA LYS A 550 37.59 2.45 -21.94
C LYS A 550 37.76 3.16 -20.61
N VAL A 551 39.00 3.31 -20.13
CA VAL A 551 39.28 4.07 -18.89
C VAL A 551 38.97 5.56 -19.07
N ARG A 552 39.23 6.13 -20.25
CA ARG A 552 38.97 7.54 -20.54
C ARG A 552 37.48 7.85 -20.67
N GLU A 553 36.72 6.90 -21.23
CA GLU A 553 35.27 6.98 -21.40
C GLU A 553 34.53 6.88 -20.05
N ALA A 554 34.98 5.95 -19.19
CA ALA A 554 34.44 5.80 -17.82
C ALA A 554 34.67 7.04 -16.95
N ARG A 555 35.80 7.75 -17.10
CA ARG A 555 36.07 8.99 -16.37
C ARG A 555 35.18 10.15 -16.80
N ARG A 556 34.92 10.29 -18.11
CA ARG A 556 34.05 11.33 -18.65
C ARG A 556 32.58 11.16 -18.23
N LEU A 557 32.09 9.92 -18.18
CA LEU A 557 30.75 9.60 -17.66
C LEU A 557 30.62 9.92 -16.16
N ALA A 558 31.69 9.71 -15.39
CA ALA A 558 31.72 10.04 -13.96
C ALA A 558 31.78 11.56 -13.69
N GLU A 559 32.33 12.35 -14.60
CA GLU A 559 32.36 13.82 -14.52
C GLU A 559 31.01 14.44 -14.91
N GLN A 560 30.36 13.94 -15.96
CA GLN A 560 29.05 14.44 -16.42
C GLN A 560 27.90 14.17 -15.42
N GLY A 561 28.03 13.13 -14.58
CA GLY A 561 27.08 12.87 -13.51
C GLY A 561 27.24 13.76 -12.27
N ARG A 562 28.32 14.54 -12.17
CA ARG A 562 28.61 15.42 -11.01
C ARG A 562 28.19 16.87 -11.21
N ASP A 563 28.19 17.38 -12.44
CA ASP A 563 27.98 18.80 -12.75
C ASP A 563 26.60 19.08 -13.35
N GLY A 564 25.53 18.51 -12.76
CA GLY A 564 24.16 18.71 -13.22
C GLY A 564 23.57 20.08 -12.85
N GLU A 565 23.97 21.15 -13.56
CA GLU A 565 23.16 22.38 -13.71
C GLU A 565 22.71 22.54 -15.17
N PRO A 566 21.48 23.04 -15.44
CA PRO A 566 20.93 23.11 -16.78
C PRO A 566 21.38 24.40 -17.49
N GLY A 567 22.31 24.28 -18.44
CA GLY A 567 22.83 25.40 -19.22
C GLY A 567 22.77 25.16 -20.73
N ALA A 568 21.75 25.75 -21.33
CA ALA A 568 21.55 26.15 -22.74
C ALA A 568 22.68 25.91 -23.77
N GLY A 569 22.27 25.32 -24.91
CA GLY A 569 22.58 25.81 -26.26
C GLY A 569 24.04 25.83 -26.71
N ALA A 570 24.40 24.94 -27.64
CA ALA A 570 25.51 25.19 -28.54
C ALA A 570 25.08 24.90 -29.99
N GLU A 571 24.72 25.99 -30.66
CA GLU A 571 24.62 26.11 -32.11
C GLU A 571 25.97 25.84 -32.81
N ALA A 572 25.86 25.63 -34.11
CA ALA A 572 26.88 25.34 -35.10
C ALA A 572 28.08 26.33 -35.10
N GLY A 573 29.20 25.84 -35.66
CA GLY A 573 30.49 26.55 -35.81
C GLY A 573 30.44 27.85 -36.64
N PRO A 574 31.59 28.49 -36.95
CA PRO A 574 32.67 27.91 -37.78
C PRO A 574 34.08 28.32 -37.27
N GLY A 575 35.22 27.83 -37.76
CA GLY A 575 35.81 28.11 -39.07
C GLY A 575 37.12 28.91 -38.93
N ALA A 576 38.21 28.33 -39.43
CA ALA A 576 39.36 28.96 -40.09
C ALA A 576 40.13 30.15 -39.47
N ASP A 577 41.41 29.85 -39.18
CA ASP A 577 42.61 30.47 -39.79
C ASP A 577 43.23 31.78 -39.25
N ALA A 578 44.58 31.77 -39.32
CA ALA A 578 45.55 32.84 -39.34
C ALA A 578 45.87 33.70 -38.09
N GLY A 579 47.14 33.61 -37.66
CA GLY A 579 48.02 34.79 -37.73
C GLY A 579 48.55 35.42 -36.43
N ALA A 580 49.89 35.35 -36.31
CA ALA A 580 50.81 36.37 -35.74
C ALA A 580 50.92 36.58 -34.21
N GLY A 581 52.00 36.04 -33.65
CA GLY A 581 53.14 36.85 -33.16
C GLY A 581 53.15 37.35 -31.70
N PRO A 582 54.33 37.44 -31.05
CA PRO A 582 54.48 37.33 -29.60
C PRO A 582 54.74 38.65 -28.87
N ALA A 583 54.43 38.72 -27.58
CA ALA A 583 55.04 39.67 -26.65
C ALA A 583 54.87 39.21 -25.19
N ALA A 584 55.97 38.84 -24.54
CA ALA A 584 56.10 38.91 -23.08
C ALA A 584 57.58 39.10 -22.73
N ALA A 585 57.91 40.31 -22.30
CA ALA A 585 59.06 40.61 -21.48
C ALA A 585 58.63 41.67 -20.45
N GLY A 586 58.86 41.37 -19.18
CA GLY A 586 59.15 42.36 -18.15
C GLY A 586 57.96 43.03 -17.44
N GLU A 587 57.85 42.69 -16.16
CA GLU A 587 57.17 43.39 -15.04
C GLU A 587 55.65 43.27 -14.91
#